data_AF-A0A1S2HWC4-F1
#
_entry.id   AF-A0A1S2HWC4-F1
#
_cell.length_a   1.000
_cell.length_b   1.000
_cell.length_c   1.000
_cell.angle_alpha   90.00
_cell.angle_beta   90.00
_cell.angle_gamma   90.00
#
_symmetry.space_group_name_H-M   'P 1'
#
loop_
_entity.id
_entity.type
_entity.pdbx_description
1 polymer ?
#
loop_
_entity_poly.entity_id
_entity_poly.type
_entity_poly.pdbx_seq_one_letter_code
_entity_poly.pdbx_strand_id
1 'polypeptide(L)'
;MTRIWATRGRTWGFRFLSGLGDDDPLPVYEQAFDGAGDAPTVLHRTGRLVAVRFTDPEGRCDRAGRPIPHEFVLFPPEGDRVRSTDDALALLWPSVRDRYAAVWDQDTPPGRT
;
A
#
# COMPACT_ATOMS: atom_id res chain seq x y z
N MET A 1 4.14 -11.94 -7.53
CA MET A 1 4.73 -11.09 -6.47
C MET A 1 3.82 -11.18 -5.26
N THR A 2 4.34 -11.55 -4.10
CA THR A 2 3.54 -11.94 -2.93
C THR A 2 3.51 -10.81 -1.92
N ARG A 3 2.74 -9.75 -2.21
CA ARG A 3 2.50 -8.63 -1.27
C ARG A 3 1.09 -8.08 -1.45
N ILE A 4 0.53 -7.56 -0.37
CA ILE A 4 -0.73 -6.82 -0.44
C ILE A 4 -0.39 -5.36 -0.68
N TRP A 5 -1.12 -4.71 -1.58
CA TRP A 5 -1.05 -3.28 -1.80
C TRP A 5 -2.46 -2.72 -1.81
N ALA A 6 -2.70 -1.75 -0.94
CA ALA A 6 -3.95 -1.02 -0.84
C ALA A 6 -3.69 0.47 -0.98
N THR A 7 -4.58 1.15 -1.70
CA THR A 7 -4.52 2.60 -1.91
C THR A 7 -5.89 3.10 -2.36
N ARG A 8 -5.99 4.37 -2.73
CA ARG A 8 -7.20 5.01 -3.23
C ARG A 8 -6.89 5.86 -4.45
N GLY A 9 -7.92 6.25 -5.19
CA GLY A 9 -7.79 7.09 -6.36
C GLY A 9 -8.19 8.53 -6.08
N ARG A 10 -8.24 9.30 -7.16
CA ARG A 10 -8.83 10.63 -7.13
C ARG A 10 -10.31 10.56 -6.80
N THR A 11 -11.05 9.72 -7.52
CA THR A 11 -12.51 9.63 -7.45
C THR A 11 -13.00 8.30 -6.88
N TRP A 12 -12.16 7.26 -6.84
CA TRP A 12 -12.46 5.98 -6.19
C TRP A 12 -11.86 5.87 -4.78
N GLY A 13 -12.59 5.19 -3.89
CA GLY A 13 -12.21 4.97 -2.50
C GLY A 13 -11.07 3.95 -2.31
N PHE A 14 -10.85 3.51 -1.08
CA PHE A 14 -9.77 2.58 -0.75
C PHE A 14 -10.01 1.19 -1.36
N ARG A 15 -9.00 0.61 -2.01
CA ARG A 15 -9.04 -0.66 -2.75
C ARG A 15 -7.71 -1.41 -2.67
N PHE A 16 -7.80 -2.74 -2.67
CA PHE A 16 -6.65 -3.62 -2.84
C PHE A 16 -6.29 -3.73 -4.33
N LEU A 17 -5.11 -3.25 -4.70
CA LEU A 17 -4.58 -3.33 -6.05
C LEU A 17 -3.68 -4.56 -6.25
N SER A 18 -3.09 -5.12 -5.20
CA SER A 18 -2.48 -6.45 -5.22
C SER A 18 -2.84 -7.26 -3.97
N GLY A 19 -2.78 -8.58 -4.07
CA GLY A 19 -3.11 -9.50 -2.97
C GLY A 19 -2.42 -10.86 -3.09
N LEU A 20 -2.85 -11.80 -2.24
CA LEU A 20 -2.33 -13.17 -2.20
C LEU A 20 -3.13 -14.08 -3.13
N GLY A 21 -3.00 -13.88 -4.44
CA GLY A 21 -3.79 -14.63 -5.43
C GLY A 21 -5.28 -14.33 -5.32
N ASP A 22 -6.12 -15.37 -5.32
CA ASP A 22 -7.58 -15.23 -5.29
C ASP A 22 -8.14 -14.98 -3.88
N ASP A 23 -7.36 -15.26 -2.82
CA ASP A 23 -7.81 -15.10 -1.43
C ASP A 23 -8.14 -13.64 -1.08
N ASP A 24 -9.05 -13.45 -0.13
CA ASP A 24 -9.37 -12.14 0.44
C ASP A 24 -8.15 -11.61 1.22
N PRO A 25 -7.56 -10.46 0.84
CA PRO A 25 -6.38 -9.94 1.51
C PRO A 25 -6.72 -9.21 2.81
N LEU A 26 -8.00 -8.90 3.05
CA LEU A 26 -8.44 -8.08 4.18
C LEU A 26 -8.00 -8.65 5.55
N PRO A 27 -8.18 -9.95 5.86
CA PRO A 27 -7.79 -10.47 7.18
C PRO A 27 -6.29 -10.35 7.47
N VAL A 28 -5.45 -10.57 6.45
CA VAL A 28 -3.99 -10.47 6.58
C VAL A 28 -3.55 -9.01 6.66
N TYR A 29 -4.24 -8.14 5.92
CA TYR A 29 -4.03 -6.70 5.99
C TYR A 29 -4.36 -6.15 7.38
N GLU A 30 -5.52 -6.48 7.93
CA GLU A 30 -5.95 -6.04 9.26
C GLU A 30 -4.98 -6.54 10.33
N GLN A 31 -4.55 -7.81 10.27
CA GLN A 31 -3.54 -8.36 11.18
C GLN A 31 -2.23 -7.57 11.12
N ALA A 32 -1.77 -7.19 9.92
CA ALA A 32 -0.50 -6.50 9.77
C ALA A 32 -0.54 -5.05 10.28
N PHE A 33 -1.68 -4.37 10.15
CA PHE A 33 -1.87 -2.98 10.58
C PHE A 33 -2.44 -2.84 12.01
N ASP A 34 -2.80 -3.93 12.67
CA ASP A 34 -3.24 -3.91 14.06
C ASP A 34 -2.20 -3.23 14.96
N GLY A 35 -2.64 -2.24 15.74
CA GLY A 35 -1.75 -1.44 16.59
C GLY A 35 -0.81 -0.45 15.88
N ALA A 36 -0.85 -0.33 14.54
CA ALA A 36 0.02 0.60 13.79
C ALA A 36 -0.41 2.08 13.89
N GLY A 37 -1.68 2.34 14.21
CA GLY A 37 -2.26 3.67 14.34
C GLY A 37 -2.48 4.42 13.01
N ASP A 38 -2.84 5.70 13.12
CA ASP A 38 -3.28 6.53 11.98
C ASP A 38 -2.20 7.49 11.45
N ALA A 39 -0.94 7.26 11.84
CA ALA A 39 0.17 8.09 11.34
C ALA A 39 0.25 8.03 9.81
N PRO A 40 0.61 9.14 9.11
CA PRO A 40 0.71 9.17 7.66
C PRO A 40 1.86 8.30 7.12
N THR A 41 2.85 8.03 7.97
CA THR A 41 3.96 7.14 7.69
C THR A 41 4.00 6.06 8.76
N VAL A 42 4.03 4.79 8.34
CA VAL A 42 4.05 3.63 9.23
C VAL A 42 5.11 2.65 8.74
N LEU A 43 5.88 2.11 9.67
CA LEU A 43 6.59 0.85 9.52
C LEU A 43 6.30 0.03 10.77
N HIS A 44 5.42 -0.97 10.64
CA HIS A 44 4.96 -1.78 11.75
C HIS A 44 5.23 -3.26 11.48
N ARG A 45 5.63 -4.01 12.52
CA ARG A 45 6.01 -5.42 12.41
C ARG A 45 5.10 -6.26 13.29
N THR A 46 4.40 -7.19 12.66
CA THR A 46 3.51 -8.15 13.35
C THR A 46 3.93 -9.57 12.96
N GLY A 47 4.66 -10.23 13.87
CA GLY A 47 5.26 -11.54 13.59
C GLY A 47 6.21 -11.49 12.39
N ARG A 48 5.81 -12.14 11.28
CA ARG A 48 6.58 -12.17 10.02
C ARG A 48 6.12 -11.13 8.98
N LEU A 49 5.05 -10.41 9.26
CA LEU A 49 4.49 -9.41 8.37
C LEU A 49 5.09 -8.03 8.65
N VAL A 50 5.23 -7.22 7.61
CA VAL A 50 5.62 -5.81 7.74
C VAL A 50 4.55 -4.95 7.08
N ALA A 51 3.81 -4.19 7.88
CA ALA A 51 2.91 -3.15 7.40
C ALA A 51 3.70 -1.87 7.13
N VAL A 52 3.49 -1.29 5.96
CA VAL A 52 4.13 -0.06 5.51
C VAL A 52 3.05 0.90 5.05
N ARG A 53 3.10 2.15 5.52
CA ARG A 53 2.32 3.26 4.97
C ARG A 53 3.26 4.40 4.62
N PHE A 54 3.05 5.02 3.48
CA PHE A 54 3.60 6.32 3.14
C PHE A 54 2.64 7.09 2.23
N THR A 55 2.73 8.42 2.23
CA THR A 55 1.98 9.28 1.30
C THR A 55 2.56 9.20 -0.11
N ASP A 56 1.72 9.32 -1.15
CA ASP A 56 2.13 9.33 -2.56
C ASP A 56 3.32 10.30 -2.77
N PRO A 57 4.50 9.78 -3.18
CA PRO A 57 5.71 10.59 -3.29
C PRO A 57 5.67 11.66 -4.38
N GLU A 58 4.73 11.53 -5.32
CA GLU A 58 4.51 12.48 -6.41
C GLU A 58 3.40 13.51 -6.05
N GLY A 59 2.94 13.51 -4.80
CA GLY A 59 2.03 14.51 -4.25
C GLY A 59 0.60 14.40 -4.76
N ARG A 60 0.19 13.23 -5.26
CA ARG A 60 -1.19 13.03 -5.71
C ARG A 60 -2.16 13.11 -4.53
N CYS A 61 -3.34 13.64 -4.80
CA CYS A 61 -4.42 13.79 -3.83
C CYS A 61 -5.72 13.15 -4.33
N ASP A 62 -6.63 12.87 -3.41
CA ASP A 62 -8.01 12.54 -3.76
C ASP A 62 -8.81 13.80 -4.19
N ARG A 63 -10.08 13.63 -4.58
CA ARG A 63 -10.96 14.74 -4.96
C ARG A 63 -11.16 15.78 -3.84
N ALA A 64 -11.00 15.39 -2.57
CA ALA A 64 -11.10 16.29 -1.43
C ALA A 64 -9.77 17.00 -1.11
N GLY A 65 -8.72 16.76 -1.89
CA GLY A 65 -7.39 17.34 -1.68
C GLY A 65 -6.57 16.63 -0.60
N ARG A 66 -7.01 15.46 -0.11
CA ARG A 66 -6.24 14.68 0.87
C ARG A 66 -5.11 13.93 0.18
N PRO A 67 -3.88 13.92 0.72
CA PRO A 67 -2.79 13.10 0.19
C PRO A 67 -3.19 11.63 0.13
N ILE A 68 -2.81 10.95 -0.95
CA ILE A 68 -3.08 9.53 -1.11
C ILE A 68 -2.12 8.72 -0.22
N PRO A 69 -2.62 7.81 0.64
CA PRO A 69 -1.77 6.81 1.27
C PRO A 69 -1.54 5.61 0.33
N HIS A 70 -0.31 5.10 0.33
CA HIS A 70 0.01 3.77 -0.16
C HIS A 70 0.31 2.86 1.02
N GLU A 71 -0.44 1.77 1.12
CA GLU A 71 -0.32 0.82 2.20
C GLU A 71 0.06 -0.55 1.66
N PHE A 72 1.06 -1.15 2.27
CA PHE A 72 1.58 -2.45 1.87
C PHE A 72 1.65 -3.40 3.05
N VAL A 73 1.42 -4.67 2.77
CA VAL A 73 1.84 -5.76 3.66
C VAL A 73 2.88 -6.59 2.94
N LEU A 74 4.08 -6.59 3.50
CA LEU A 74 5.21 -7.33 2.97
C LEU A 74 5.34 -8.65 3.71
N PHE A 75 5.59 -9.69 2.92
CA PHE A 75 5.85 -11.04 3.39
C PHE A 75 7.35 -11.33 3.28
N PRO A 76 7.89 -12.29 4.04
CA PRO A 76 9.25 -12.74 3.83
C PRO A 76 9.43 -13.37 2.44
N PRO A 77 10.60 -13.21 1.80
CA PRO A 77 11.79 -12.54 2.33
C PRO A 77 11.80 -11.00 2.11
N GLU A 78 10.81 -10.43 1.42
CA GLU A 78 10.80 -9.00 1.09
C GLU A 78 10.75 -8.11 2.34
N GLY A 79 9.87 -8.43 3.29
CA GLY A 79 9.75 -7.70 4.56
C GLY A 79 11.00 -7.75 5.46
N ASP A 80 11.88 -8.74 5.28
CA ASP A 80 13.11 -8.88 6.06
C ASP A 80 14.19 -7.86 5.64
N ARG A 81 14.04 -7.29 4.44
CA ARG A 81 14.97 -6.30 3.85
C ARG A 81 14.65 -4.87 4.25
N VAL A 82 13.43 -4.59 4.72
CA VAL A 82 12.97 -3.23 5.05
C VAL A 82 13.25 -2.92 6.51
N ARG A 83 14.19 -2.01 6.81
CA ARG A 83 14.54 -1.63 8.20
C ARG A 83 14.06 -0.24 8.59
N SER A 84 13.70 0.57 7.60
CA SER A 84 13.18 1.92 7.75
C SER A 84 12.06 2.20 6.75
N THR A 85 11.36 3.32 6.96
CA THR A 85 10.38 3.85 6.00
C THR A 85 11.04 4.23 4.68
N ASP A 86 12.30 4.70 4.72
CA ASP A 86 13.06 5.06 3.52
C ASP A 86 13.44 3.81 2.72
N ASP A 87 13.83 2.71 3.39
CA ASP A 87 14.06 1.42 2.71
C ASP A 87 12.79 0.92 2.03
N ALA A 88 11.66 1.01 2.73
CA ALA A 88 10.36 0.66 2.18
C ALA A 88 10.03 1.52 0.96
N LEU A 89 10.23 2.83 1.04
CA LEU A 89 9.94 3.73 -0.06
C LEU A 89 10.80 3.42 -1.29
N ALA A 90 12.11 3.27 -1.09
CA ALA A 90 13.07 2.94 -2.14
C ALA A 90 12.79 1.58 -2.81
N LEU A 91 12.29 0.61 -2.03
CA LEU A 91 11.94 -0.71 -2.54
C LEU A 91 10.58 -0.73 -3.25
N LEU A 92 9.56 -0.12 -2.64
CA LEU A 92 8.17 -0.29 -3.04
C LEU A 92 7.74 0.69 -4.12
N TRP A 93 8.11 1.97 -4.00
CA TRP A 93 7.61 3.00 -4.92
C TRP A 93 7.96 2.73 -6.40
N PRO A 94 9.22 2.42 -6.76
CA PRO A 94 9.57 2.15 -8.17
C PRO A 94 8.75 1.00 -8.79
N SER A 95 8.29 0.06 -7.97
CA SER A 95 7.54 -1.12 -8.43
C SER A 95 6.04 -0.87 -8.63
N VAL A 96 5.49 0.24 -8.13
CA VAL A 96 4.05 0.56 -8.27
C VAL A 96 3.77 1.87 -8.98
N ARG A 97 4.73 2.80 -9.05
CA ARG A 97 4.49 4.18 -9.52
C ARG A 97 3.81 4.25 -10.89
N ASP A 98 4.28 3.46 -11.87
CA ASP A 98 3.79 3.53 -13.24
C ASP A 98 2.38 2.94 -13.34
N ARG A 99 2.14 1.83 -12.61
CA ARG A 99 0.81 1.23 -12.48
C ARG A 99 -0.15 2.18 -11.79
N TYR A 100 0.28 2.84 -10.72
CA TYR A 100 -0.57 3.78 -9.99
C TYR A 100 -0.92 5.01 -10.84
N ALA A 101 0.08 5.57 -11.53
CA ALA A 101 -0.10 6.70 -12.44
C ALA A 101 -1.16 6.41 -13.51
N ALA A 102 -1.22 5.17 -14.01
CA ALA A 102 -2.21 4.76 -15.01
C ALA A 102 -3.65 4.67 -14.46
N VAL A 103 -3.85 4.48 -13.14
CA VAL A 103 -5.17 4.20 -12.54
C VAL A 103 -5.69 5.30 -11.62
N TRP A 104 -4.84 6.17 -11.09
CA TRP A 104 -5.21 7.16 -10.06
C TRP A 104 -6.38 8.07 -10.46
N ASP A 105 -6.38 8.57 -11.70
CA ASP A 105 -7.38 9.52 -12.22
C ASP A 105 -8.51 8.83 -13.00
N GLN A 106 -8.60 7.50 -12.96
CA GLN A 106 -9.74 6.79 -13.54
C GLN A 106 -10.99 7.00 -12.68
N ASP A 107 -12.17 7.05 -13.30
CA ASP A 107 -13.44 7.20 -12.57
C ASP A 107 -13.89 5.91 -11.87
N THR A 108 -13.45 4.76 -12.39
CA THR A 108 -13.75 3.45 -11.83
C THR A 108 -12.50 2.88 -11.16
N PRO A 109 -12.68 2.13 -10.05
CA PRO A 109 -11.56 1.47 -9.41
C PRO A 109 -10.99 0.39 -10.36
N PRO A 110 -9.66 0.29 -10.49
CA PRO A 110 -9.04 -0.77 -11.28
C PRO A 110 -9.23 -2.14 -10.62
N GLY A 111 -9.11 -3.20 -11.43
CA GLY A 111 -9.05 -4.57 -10.93
C GLY A 111 -7.78 -4.86 -10.14
N ARG A 112 -7.87 -5.82 -9.22
CA ARG A 112 -6.73 -6.43 -8.55
C ARG A 112 -5.94 -7.29 -9.55
N THR A 113 -4.61 -7.29 -9.45
CA THR A 113 -3.71 -8.15 -10.23
C THR A 113 -2.70 -8.83 -9.33
#